data_AF-A0A2R8VHL2-F1
#
_entry.id   AF-A0A2R8VHL2-F1
#
_cell.length_a   1.000
_cell.length_b   1.000
_cell.length_c   1.000
_cell.angle_alpha   90.00
_cell.angle_beta   90.00
_cell.angle_gamma   90.00
#
_symmetry.space_group_name_H-M   'P 1'
#
loop_
_entity.id
_entity.type
_entity.pdbx_description
1 polymer ?
#
loop_
_entity_poly.entity_id
_entity_poly.type
_entity_poly.pdbx_seq_one_letter_code
_entity_poly.pdbx_strand_id
1 'polypeptide(L)'
;MKKELSNNTTPGKAVVVELILTFQLALCIFSSTDSRRTSPVGSPALSIGLSVTLGHLVGIYFTGCSMNPARSFGPAVVMNRFSPSHWVFWVGPIVGAVLAAILYFYLLFPSSLSLHDRVAVVKGTYEPEEDWEDHREERKKTIELTAH
;
A
#
# COMPACT_ATOMS: atom_id res chain seq x y z
N MET A 1 -20.39 7.11 -15.81
CA MET A 1 -19.41 6.15 -16.38
C MET A 1 -19.80 4.74 -15.90
N LYS A 2 -20.14 3.82 -16.79
CA LYS A 2 -20.49 2.43 -16.44
C LYS A 2 -19.20 1.67 -16.07
N LYS A 3 -19.10 1.09 -14.87
CA LYS A 3 -18.04 0.10 -14.54
C LYS A 3 -18.50 -1.27 -15.02
N GLU A 4 -18.50 -1.44 -16.33
CA GLU A 4 -18.72 -2.72 -16.99
C GLU A 4 -17.35 -3.25 -17.42
N LEU A 5 -17.16 -4.56 -17.30
CA LEU A 5 -15.97 -5.21 -17.82
C LEU A 5 -15.94 -5.01 -19.34
N SER A 6 -14.78 -4.71 -19.93
CA SER A 6 -14.68 -4.62 -21.39
C SER A 6 -15.24 -5.90 -22.02
N ASN A 7 -16.09 -5.79 -23.06
CA ASN A 7 -16.84 -6.91 -23.65
C ASN A 7 -15.96 -8.12 -24.06
N ASN A 8 -14.64 -7.92 -24.22
CA ASN A 8 -13.67 -8.96 -24.56
C ASN A 8 -12.84 -9.50 -23.37
N THR A 9 -13.12 -9.07 -22.14
CA THR A 9 -12.34 -9.46 -20.95
C THR A 9 -13.17 -10.41 -20.10
N THR A 10 -12.58 -11.55 -19.72
CA THR A 10 -13.22 -12.50 -18.80
C THR A 10 -13.01 -12.05 -17.35
N PRO A 11 -13.91 -12.39 -16.40
CA PRO A 11 -13.75 -12.03 -14.99
C PRO A 11 -12.40 -12.49 -14.41
N GLY A 12 -11.89 -13.67 -14.82
CA GLY A 12 -10.57 -14.15 -14.42
C GLY A 12 -9.42 -13.25 -14.92
N LYS A 13 -9.46 -12.81 -16.19
CA LYS A 13 -8.47 -11.85 -16.72
C LYS A 13 -8.53 -10.52 -15.96
N ALA A 14 -9.73 -10.07 -15.62
CA ALA A 14 -9.93 -8.84 -14.84
C ALA A 14 -9.31 -8.93 -13.44
N VAL A 15 -9.47 -10.07 -12.75
CA VAL A 15 -8.83 -10.31 -11.45
C VAL A 15 -7.31 -10.24 -11.57
N VAL A 16 -6.73 -10.90 -12.58
CA VAL A 16 -5.27 -10.92 -12.78
C VAL A 16 -4.73 -9.51 -13.06
N VAL A 17 -5.43 -8.72 -13.88
CA VAL A 17 -5.04 -7.34 -14.14
C VAL A 17 -5.10 -6.50 -12.86
N GLU A 18 -6.22 -6.51 -12.14
CA GLU A 18 -6.37 -5.76 -10.88
C GLU A 18 -5.35 -6.19 -9.80
N LEU A 19 -5.00 -7.48 -9.77
CA LEU A 19 -3.95 -8.02 -8.90
C LEU A 19 -2.60 -7.39 -9.23
N ILE A 20 -2.17 -7.42 -10.50
CA ILE A 20 -0.87 -6.87 -10.92
C ILE A 20 -0.80 -5.35 -10.68
N LEU A 21 -1.88 -4.64 -11.01
CA LEU A 21 -1.96 -3.18 -10.82
C LEU A 21 -1.85 -2.78 -9.34
N THR A 22 -2.51 -3.52 -8.46
CA THR A 22 -2.47 -3.24 -7.01
C THR A 22 -1.15 -3.71 -6.39
N PHE A 23 -0.60 -4.82 -6.88
CA PHE A 23 0.69 -5.34 -6.44
C PHE A 23 1.82 -4.35 -6.68
N GLN A 24 1.95 -3.78 -7.89
CA GLN A 24 3.00 -2.79 -8.16
C GLN A 24 2.81 -1.50 -7.35
N LEU A 25 1.55 -1.09 -7.10
CA LEU A 25 1.25 0.07 -6.28
C LEU A 25 1.65 -0.15 -4.83
N ALA A 26 1.25 -1.29 -4.24
CA ALA A 26 1.57 -1.64 -2.88
C ALA A 26 3.08 -1.79 -2.68
N LEU A 27 3.79 -2.42 -3.63
CA LEU A 27 5.26 -2.47 -3.60
C LEU A 27 5.89 -1.07 -3.66
N CYS A 28 5.39 -0.19 -4.53
CA CYS A 28 5.87 1.19 -4.61
C CYS A 28 5.69 1.90 -3.27
N ILE A 29 4.49 1.81 -2.66
CA ILE A 29 4.21 2.38 -1.35
C ILE A 29 5.19 1.84 -0.31
N PHE A 30 5.29 0.52 -0.13
CA PHE A 30 6.19 -0.06 0.88
C PHE A 30 7.64 0.35 0.65
N SER A 31 8.11 0.34 -0.60
CA SER A 31 9.48 0.75 -0.93
C SER A 31 9.76 2.23 -0.70
N SER A 32 8.76 3.09 -0.85
CA SER A 32 8.88 4.54 -0.71
C SER A 32 8.65 5.02 0.72
N THR A 33 7.95 4.24 1.56
CA THR A 33 7.68 4.58 2.96
C THR A 33 8.56 3.82 3.96
N ASP A 34 9.52 3.01 3.50
CA ASP A 34 10.42 2.28 4.39
C ASP A 34 11.54 3.18 4.91
N SER A 35 11.51 3.47 6.21
CA SER A 35 12.52 4.27 6.91
C SER A 35 13.91 3.64 6.89
N ARG A 36 14.02 2.32 6.65
CA ARG A 36 15.32 1.62 6.55
C ARG A 36 16.04 1.91 5.24
N ARG A 37 15.37 2.53 4.28
CA ARG A 37 15.93 2.81 2.96
C ARG A 37 16.93 3.97 3.03
N THR A 38 18.20 3.67 2.83
CA THR A 38 19.29 4.66 2.82
C THR A 38 19.52 5.35 1.48
N SER A 39 18.89 4.85 0.41
CA SER A 39 18.98 5.46 -0.93
C SER A 39 18.04 6.65 -1.07
N PRO A 40 18.43 7.74 -1.79
CA PRO A 40 17.58 8.90 -1.98
C PRO A 40 16.25 8.52 -2.67
N VAL A 41 15.14 8.63 -1.94
CA VAL A 41 13.79 8.30 -2.45
C VAL A 41 13.18 9.46 -3.25
N GLY A 42 13.75 10.67 -3.14
CA GLY A 42 13.18 11.88 -3.70
C GLY A 42 11.87 12.23 -2.98
N SER A 43 10.75 12.24 -3.70
CA SER A 43 9.42 12.49 -3.14
C SER A 43 8.58 11.20 -3.15
N PRO A 44 8.35 10.55 -1.99
CA PRO A 44 7.48 9.38 -1.89
C PRO A 44 6.08 9.61 -2.47
N ALA A 45 5.52 10.80 -2.25
CA ALA A 45 4.20 11.17 -2.78
C ALA A 45 4.17 11.19 -4.31
N LEU A 46 5.24 11.70 -4.95
CA LEU A 46 5.35 11.73 -6.41
C LEU A 46 5.47 10.31 -6.97
N SER A 47 6.33 9.47 -6.39
CA SER A 47 6.53 8.08 -6.81
C SER A 47 5.23 7.26 -6.74
N ILE A 48 4.50 7.40 -5.63
CA ILE A 48 3.20 6.73 -5.45
C ILE A 48 2.18 7.25 -6.48
N GLY A 49 2.11 8.57 -6.71
CA GLY A 49 1.23 9.16 -7.72
C GLY A 49 1.53 8.70 -9.15
N LEU A 50 2.81 8.56 -9.51
CA LEU A 50 3.24 8.03 -10.79
C LEU A 50 2.93 6.53 -10.93
N SER A 51 3.08 5.75 -9.87
CA SER A 51 2.67 4.34 -9.83
C SER A 51 1.16 4.17 -10.05
N VAL A 52 0.33 5.03 -9.46
CA VAL A 52 -1.12 5.05 -9.74
C VAL A 52 -1.39 5.43 -11.20
N THR A 53 -0.69 6.41 -11.74
CA THR A 53 -0.84 6.86 -13.14
C THR A 53 -0.47 5.74 -14.12
N LEU A 54 0.64 5.05 -13.88
CA LEU A 54 1.04 3.87 -14.63
C LEU A 54 -0.05 2.80 -14.60
N GLY A 55 -0.63 2.57 -13.41
CA GLY A 55 -1.70 1.62 -13.25
C GLY A 55 -2.95 1.99 -14.06
N HIS A 56 -3.28 3.28 -14.17
CA HIS A 56 -4.39 3.76 -14.98
C HIS A 56 -4.12 3.64 -16.49
N LEU A 57 -2.88 3.89 -16.95
CA LEU A 57 -2.52 3.78 -18.37
C LEU A 57 -2.81 2.37 -18.93
N VAL A 58 -2.63 1.34 -18.10
CA VAL A 58 -2.92 -0.05 -18.48
C VAL A 58 -4.35 -0.46 -18.08
N GLY A 59 -4.74 -0.20 -16.83
CA GLY A 59 -5.96 -0.72 -16.21
C GLY A 59 -7.26 -0.15 -16.76
N ILE A 60 -7.24 1.05 -17.35
CA ILE A 60 -8.45 1.66 -17.94
C ILE A 60 -9.02 0.79 -19.08
N TYR A 61 -8.17 0.21 -19.92
CA TYR A 61 -8.61 -0.56 -21.10
C TYR A 61 -9.24 -1.91 -20.76
N PHE A 62 -8.93 -2.48 -19.59
CA PHE A 62 -9.42 -3.79 -19.17
C PHE A 62 -10.60 -3.69 -18.21
N THR A 63 -10.44 -2.93 -17.13
CA THR A 63 -11.35 -2.94 -15.97
C THR A 63 -11.82 -1.57 -15.53
N GLY A 64 -11.35 -0.50 -16.17
CA GLY A 64 -11.59 0.88 -15.73
C GLY A 64 -10.78 1.29 -14.51
N CYS A 65 -9.73 0.52 -14.17
CA CYS A 65 -8.78 0.76 -13.08
C CYS A 65 -9.44 0.92 -11.71
N SER A 66 -9.74 -0.19 -11.02
CA SER A 66 -10.20 -0.16 -9.64
C SER A 66 -9.04 0.16 -8.70
N MET A 67 -8.04 -0.72 -8.59
CA MET A 67 -6.89 -0.66 -7.66
C MET A 67 -7.23 -0.51 -6.16
N ASN A 68 -8.49 -0.21 -5.83
CA ASN A 68 -8.96 0.14 -4.52
C ASN A 68 -10.46 -0.21 -4.41
N PRO A 69 -10.83 -1.16 -3.53
CA PRO A 69 -12.21 -1.56 -3.33
C PRO A 69 -13.14 -0.38 -2.99
N ALA A 70 -12.69 0.57 -2.16
CA ALA A 70 -13.49 1.74 -1.77
C ALA A 70 -13.81 2.66 -2.96
N ARG A 71 -12.87 2.84 -3.88
CA ARG A 71 -13.04 3.61 -5.13
C ARG A 71 -14.01 2.92 -6.11
N SER A 72 -14.20 1.62 -5.98
CA SER A 72 -15.19 0.85 -6.74
C SER A 72 -16.55 0.79 -6.05
N PHE A 73 -16.56 0.74 -4.72
CA PHE A 73 -17.76 0.65 -3.92
C PHE A 73 -18.55 1.96 -3.88
N GLY A 74 -17.88 3.11 -3.70
CA GLY A 74 -18.55 4.41 -3.58
C GLY A 74 -19.56 4.71 -4.70
N PRO A 75 -19.14 4.69 -5.98
CA PRO A 75 -20.05 4.89 -7.10
C PRO A 75 -21.14 3.81 -7.22
N ALA A 76 -20.83 2.55 -6.85
CA ALA A 76 -21.79 1.45 -6.90
C ALA A 76 -22.94 1.65 -5.91
N VAL A 77 -22.64 2.15 -4.72
CA VAL A 77 -23.63 2.51 -3.68
C VAL A 77 -24.44 3.72 -4.11
N VAL A 78 -23.78 4.83 -4.50
CA VAL A 78 -24.45 6.09 -4.87
C VAL A 78 -25.40 5.89 -6.05
N MET A 79 -24.98 5.10 -7.04
CA MET A 79 -25.81 4.81 -8.22
C MET A 79 -26.76 3.63 -8.02
N ASN A 80 -26.72 2.96 -6.86
CA ASN A 80 -27.42 1.70 -6.56
C ASN A 80 -27.31 0.66 -7.70
N ARG A 81 -26.11 0.52 -8.26
CA ARG A 81 -25.81 -0.35 -9.40
C ARG A 81 -24.56 -1.17 -9.12
N PHE A 82 -24.78 -2.37 -8.61
CA PHE A 82 -23.73 -3.37 -8.46
C PHE A 82 -23.68 -4.24 -9.72
N SER A 83 -22.56 -4.20 -10.42
CA SER A 83 -22.30 -5.14 -11.51
C SER A 83 -22.13 -6.56 -10.95
N PRO A 84 -22.57 -7.62 -11.65
CA PRO A 84 -22.36 -9.01 -11.22
C PRO A 84 -20.88 -9.34 -10.95
N SER A 85 -19.98 -8.65 -11.63
CA SER A 85 -18.52 -8.83 -11.50
C SER A 85 -17.87 -7.94 -10.43
N HIS A 86 -18.65 -7.28 -9.57
CA HIS A 86 -18.11 -6.33 -8.58
C HIS A 86 -17.12 -6.97 -7.59
N TRP A 87 -17.27 -8.26 -7.30
CA TRP A 87 -16.38 -9.03 -6.42
C TRP A 87 -14.92 -9.04 -6.91
N VAL A 88 -14.68 -8.91 -8.21
CA VAL A 88 -13.34 -8.83 -8.81
C VAL A 88 -12.56 -7.63 -8.28
N PHE A 89 -13.25 -6.51 -8.02
CA PHE A 89 -12.66 -5.28 -7.49
C PHE A 89 -12.34 -5.35 -6.00
N TRP A 90 -12.76 -6.41 -5.32
CA TRP A 90 -12.36 -6.72 -3.95
C TRP A 90 -11.22 -7.72 -3.95
N VAL A 91 -11.43 -8.88 -4.59
CA VAL A 91 -10.47 -9.99 -4.58
C VAL A 91 -9.16 -9.60 -5.26
N GLY A 92 -9.21 -8.98 -6.45
CA GLY A 92 -8.00 -8.59 -7.18
C GLY A 92 -7.08 -7.67 -6.35
N PRO A 93 -7.59 -6.52 -5.87
CA PRO A 93 -6.77 -5.59 -5.09
C PRO A 93 -6.29 -6.17 -3.75
N ILE A 94 -7.14 -6.88 -3.01
CA ILE A 94 -6.75 -7.46 -1.71
C ILE A 94 -5.62 -8.48 -1.91
N VAL A 95 -5.77 -9.39 -2.87
CA VAL A 95 -4.75 -10.41 -3.15
C VAL A 95 -3.44 -9.74 -3.63
N GLY A 96 -3.52 -8.76 -4.53
CA GLY A 96 -2.34 -8.04 -5.01
C GLY A 96 -1.59 -7.30 -3.89
N ALA A 97 -2.32 -6.63 -2.99
CA ALA A 97 -1.74 -5.92 -1.85
C ALA A 97 -1.09 -6.88 -0.83
N VAL A 98 -1.75 -8.00 -0.52
CA VAL A 98 -1.21 -9.02 0.40
C VAL A 98 0.06 -9.64 -0.19
N LEU A 99 0.08 -10.00 -1.48
CA LEU A 99 1.27 -10.54 -2.13
C LEU A 99 2.44 -9.55 -2.13
N ALA A 100 2.17 -8.26 -2.36
CA ALA A 100 3.18 -7.22 -2.28
C ALA A 100 3.73 -7.08 -0.86
N ALA A 101 2.87 -7.13 0.15
CA ALA A 101 3.28 -7.05 1.55
C ALA A 101 4.15 -8.26 1.93
N ILE A 102 3.76 -9.47 1.52
CA ILE A 102 4.54 -10.68 1.76
C ILE A 102 5.91 -10.56 1.09
N LEU A 103 5.94 -10.20 -0.20
CA LEU A 103 7.19 -10.06 -0.95
C LEU A 103 8.12 -9.02 -0.31
N TYR A 104 7.59 -7.86 0.07
CA TYR A 104 8.40 -6.78 0.63
C TYR A 104 8.89 -7.09 2.04
N PHE A 105 7.98 -7.43 2.97
CA PHE A 105 8.29 -7.56 4.40
C PHE A 105 8.89 -8.89 4.82
N TYR A 106 8.82 -9.94 3.98
CA TYR A 106 9.37 -11.25 4.34
C TYR A 106 10.49 -11.71 3.40
N LEU A 107 10.48 -11.32 2.12
CA LEU A 107 11.49 -11.77 1.17
C LEU A 107 12.56 -10.71 0.90
N LEU A 108 12.15 -9.47 0.56
CA LEU A 108 13.10 -8.42 0.17
C LEU A 108 13.75 -7.74 1.38
N PHE A 109 12.95 -7.31 2.34
CA PHE A 109 13.40 -6.56 3.52
C PHE A 109 12.78 -7.13 4.80
N PRO A 110 13.22 -8.33 5.23
CA PRO A 110 12.69 -8.98 6.42
C PRO A 110 12.87 -8.09 7.65
N SER A 111 11.77 -7.79 8.34
CA SER A 111 11.83 -7.07 9.61
C SER A 111 12.28 -8.01 10.74
N SER A 112 13.20 -7.55 11.58
CA SER A 112 13.70 -8.26 12.78
C SER A 112 12.69 -8.30 13.93
N LEU A 113 11.49 -7.74 13.74
CA LEU A 113 10.40 -7.71 14.74
C LEU A 113 10.03 -9.11 15.23
N SER A 114 10.09 -9.29 16.55
CA SER A 114 9.64 -10.50 17.24
C SER A 114 8.13 -10.72 17.04
N LEU A 115 7.67 -11.95 17.27
CA LEU A 115 6.23 -12.24 17.24
C LEU A 115 5.46 -11.41 18.28
N HIS A 116 6.07 -11.16 19.44
CA HIS A 116 5.49 -10.31 20.47
C HIS A 116 5.32 -8.87 19.97
N ASP A 117 6.34 -8.32 19.31
CA ASP A 117 6.31 -6.97 18.76
C ASP A 117 5.25 -6.83 17.66
N ARG A 118 5.14 -7.82 16.77
CA ARG A 118 4.10 -7.85 15.73
C ARG A 118 2.70 -7.84 16.33
N VAL A 119 2.48 -8.62 17.40
CA VAL A 119 1.20 -8.62 18.11
C VAL A 119 0.97 -7.29 18.84
N ALA A 120 2.01 -6.69 19.41
CA ALA A 120 1.95 -5.39 20.05
C ALA A 120 1.58 -4.29 19.03
N VAL A 121 2.12 -4.33 17.80
CA VAL A 121 1.77 -3.38 16.73
C VAL A 121 0.30 -3.50 16.37
N VAL A 122 -0.21 -4.73 16.21
CA VAL A 122 -1.64 -4.96 15.92
C VAL A 122 -2.54 -4.50 17.07
N LYS A 123 -2.09 -4.63 18.31
CA LYS A 123 -2.81 -4.15 19.50
C LYS A 123 -2.65 -2.65 19.77
N GLY A 124 -1.76 -1.97 19.05
CA GLY A 124 -1.40 -0.57 19.29
C GLY A 124 -0.61 -0.35 20.59
N THR A 125 -0.02 -1.40 21.17
CA THR A 125 0.78 -1.34 22.41
C THR A 125 2.28 -1.48 22.13
N TYR A 126 2.71 -1.30 20.89
CA TYR A 126 4.11 -1.38 20.51
C TYR A 126 4.83 -0.08 20.85
N GLU A 127 5.87 -0.18 21.68
CA GLU A 127 6.77 0.93 21.99
C GLU A 127 8.14 0.63 21.36
N PRO A 128 8.58 1.39 20.35
CA PRO A 128 9.88 1.20 19.73
C PRO A 128 11.02 1.62 20.69
N GLU A 129 12.05 0.78 20.84
CA GLU A 129 13.22 1.12 21.67
C GLU A 129 14.06 2.29 21.11
N GLU A 130 14.16 2.43 19.77
CA GLU A 130 14.93 3.50 19.11
C GLU A 130 14.48 4.91 19.52
N ASP A 131 13.18 5.11 19.77
CA ASP A 131 12.59 6.41 20.13
C ASP A 131 13.12 6.90 21.51
N TRP A 132 13.43 5.98 22.43
CA TRP A 132 14.00 6.31 23.73
C TRP A 132 15.48 6.70 23.67
N GLU A 133 16.23 6.15 22.71
CA GLU A 133 17.64 6.49 22.51
C GLU A 133 17.79 7.88 21.90
N ASP A 134 17.01 8.19 20.87
CA ASP A 134 17.00 9.51 20.23
C ASP A 134 16.55 10.61 21.19
N HIS A 135 15.48 10.39 21.97
CA HIS A 135 15.04 11.34 23.00
C HIS A 135 16.07 11.54 24.12
N ARG A 136 16.85 10.52 24.48
CA ARG A 136 17.94 10.67 25.45
C ARG A 136 19.09 11.49 24.88
N GLU A 137 19.46 11.25 23.62
CA GLU A 137 20.51 12.00 22.94
C GLU A 137 20.11 13.47 22.73
N GLU A 138 18.87 13.76 22.37
CA GLU A 138 18.36 15.14 22.31
C GLU A 138 18.38 15.81 23.69
N ARG A 139 17.91 15.12 24.74
CA ARG A 139 17.95 15.63 26.12
C ARG A 139 19.37 15.98 26.56
N LYS A 140 20.35 15.13 26.25
CA LYS A 140 21.77 15.40 26.55
C LYS A 140 22.24 16.67 25.83
N LYS A 141 21.96 16.80 24.53
CA LYS A 141 22.32 18.00 23.75
C LYS A 141 21.66 19.27 24.28
N THR A 142 20.38 19.23 24.65
CA THR A 142 19.68 20.38 25.23
C THR A 142 20.30 20.79 26.57
N ILE A 143 20.63 19.82 27.43
CA ILE A 143 21.28 20.08 28.72
C ILE A 143 22.64 20.76 28.51
N GLU A 144 23.45 20.25 27.58
CA GLU A 144 24.75 20.84 27.24
C GLU A 144 24.62 22.28 26.70
N LEU A 145 23.61 22.57 25.88
CA LEU A 145 23.32 23.90 25.34
C LEU A 145 22.87 24.91 26.42
N THR A 146 22.16 24.45 27.46
CA THR A 146 21.70 25.29 28.58
C THR A 146 22.72 25.44 29.72
N ALA A 147 23.84 24.71 29.67
CA ALA A 147 24.88 24.72 30.69
C ALA A 147 25.97 25.79 30.47
N HIS A 148 25.85 26.59 29.39
CA HIS A 148 26.72 27.73 29.04
C HIS A 148 25.96 29.05 29.16
#